data_AF-A0A7R9LSV3-F1
#
_entry.id   AF-A0A7R9LSV3-F1
#
_cell.length_a   1.000
_cell.length_b   1.000
_cell.length_c   1.000
_cell.angle_alpha   90.00
_cell.angle_beta   90.00
_cell.angle_gamma   90.00
#
_symmetry.space_group_name_H-M   'P 1'
#
loop_
_entity.id
_entity.type
_entity.pdbx_description
1 polymer ?
#
loop_
_entity_poly.entity_id
_entity_poly.type
_entity_poly.pdbx_seq_one_letter_code
_entity_poly.pdbx_strand_id
1 'polypeptide(L)'
;MDELTGCSSYICYDNIDYDISLNDEVLDEGLSPDTDAIITGQLDINGFTSFGTMTALLGPSGAGKTSLLKALNGMNKNLITNKSKIYLNNNTRIRGCFISQDHREHLIYGLTVRQALSYASKLKNICIRGVDHEVIVWELMSELSLTDISSRNVEKCSSGQQKRVVMAQELTAQLKPNAYNGRQFFRGRPVDKYGMVRPPVPVDGQFFKSAVSGIYKQKVNHADPKDNSTFDQVYFTSDAHYKAGGPVFFMFGGEGAASSFFLTSSNMADNAKKYGALLVELEHRFYGESQPFAELTVDNLKHLNSEQALKDADEFIQYLLKQKSIENAKVIVFGGSYAGALAAWFREKYPKTAAGAIASSGPVEAVVDFKDYLGVVSQSLGKECSDSIRYDRVAP
;
A
#
# COMPACT_ATOMS: atom_id res chain seq x y z
N MET A 1 -14.62 -19.26 35.44
CA MET A 1 -14.60 -17.78 35.51
C MET A 1 -14.73 -17.24 36.94
N ASP A 2 -14.92 -18.10 37.97
CA ASP A 2 -15.22 -17.64 39.34
C ASP A 2 -14.01 -17.45 40.29
N GLU A 3 -12.78 -17.48 39.79
CA GLU A 3 -11.55 -17.32 40.60
C GLU A 3 -10.73 -16.04 40.31
N LEU A 4 -11.28 -15.06 39.59
CA LEU A 4 -10.58 -13.80 39.26
C LEU A 4 -10.96 -12.62 40.18
N THR A 5 -11.13 -12.87 41.47
CA THR A 5 -11.48 -11.86 42.49
C THR A 5 -10.27 -11.16 43.14
N GLY A 6 -9.07 -11.35 42.59
CA GLY A 6 -7.86 -10.62 43.01
C GLY A 6 -7.72 -9.25 42.33
N CYS A 7 -7.25 -8.23 43.07
CA CYS A 7 -7.07 -6.83 42.66
C CYS A 7 -6.04 -6.57 41.52
N SER A 8 -5.78 -7.52 40.61
CA SER A 8 -4.85 -7.35 39.50
C SER A 8 -5.57 -6.99 38.19
N SER A 9 -4.95 -6.14 37.37
CA SER A 9 -5.51 -5.77 36.06
C SER A 9 -5.29 -6.88 35.05
N TYR A 10 -6.25 -7.12 34.15
CA TYR A 10 -6.16 -8.19 33.17
C TYR A 10 -6.85 -7.81 31.84
N ILE A 11 -6.43 -8.49 30.77
CA ILE A 11 -7.17 -8.57 29.49
C ILE A 11 -7.59 -10.03 29.34
N CYS A 12 -8.87 -10.28 29.16
CA CYS A 12 -9.40 -11.61 28.85
C CYS A 12 -10.14 -11.55 27.52
N TYR A 13 -9.98 -12.58 26.69
CA TYR A 13 -10.68 -12.72 25.43
C TYR A 13 -11.32 -14.10 25.34
N ASP A 14 -12.53 -14.10 24.79
CA ASP A 14 -13.43 -15.24 24.73
C ASP A 14 -14.09 -15.29 23.35
N ASN A 15 -14.04 -16.45 22.69
CA ASN A 15 -14.59 -16.72 21.35
C ASN A 15 -14.07 -15.77 20.25
N ILE A 16 -12.74 -15.55 20.17
CA ILE A 16 -12.15 -14.85 19.01
C ILE A 16 -12.04 -15.82 17.84
N ASP A 17 -12.84 -15.58 16.80
CA ASP A 17 -12.93 -16.41 15.60
C ASP A 17 -12.23 -15.71 14.42
N TYR A 18 -11.40 -16.41 13.65
CA TYR A 18 -10.71 -15.83 12.49
C TYR A 18 -10.32 -16.86 11.44
N ASP A 19 -10.36 -16.42 10.17
CA ASP A 19 -9.90 -17.23 9.03
C ASP A 19 -8.36 -17.21 8.91
N ILE A 20 -7.76 -18.39 8.79
CA ILE A 20 -6.35 -18.55 8.41
C ILE A 20 -6.30 -18.81 6.92
N SER A 21 -5.81 -17.85 6.12
CA SER A 21 -5.33 -18.16 4.77
C SER A 21 -4.05 -18.97 4.91
N LEU A 22 -4.12 -20.27 4.63
CA LEU A 22 -2.94 -21.13 4.61
C LEU A 22 -2.03 -20.69 3.45
N ASN A 23 -0.72 -20.64 3.70
CA ASN A 23 0.27 -20.58 2.63
C ASN A 23 0.53 -22.00 2.11
N ASP A 24 0.91 -22.11 0.82
CA ASP A 24 1.05 -23.35 0.07
C ASP A 24 2.00 -24.40 0.69
N GLU A 25 2.86 -24.01 1.64
CA GLU A 25 3.78 -24.93 2.34
C GLU A 25 3.09 -25.99 3.22
N VAL A 26 1.80 -25.85 3.54
CA VAL A 26 1.05 -26.81 4.38
C VAL A 26 0.25 -27.84 3.55
N LEU A 27 0.17 -27.66 2.22
CA LEU A 27 -0.63 -28.54 1.34
C LEU A 27 0.02 -29.90 1.04
N ASP A 28 1.27 -30.13 1.48
CA ASP A 28 2.02 -31.37 1.21
C ASP A 28 1.59 -32.58 2.06
N GLU A 29 0.65 -32.44 3.01
CA GLU A 29 0.08 -33.56 3.79
C GLU A 29 -1.29 -34.06 3.25
N GLY A 30 -1.49 -34.04 1.94
CA GLY A 30 -2.44 -34.95 1.28
C GLY A 30 -3.89 -34.51 1.15
N LEU A 31 -4.17 -33.21 1.02
CA LEU A 31 -5.50 -32.71 0.63
C LEU A 31 -5.55 -32.38 -0.88
N SER A 32 -6.60 -32.84 -1.57
CA SER A 32 -6.75 -32.74 -3.03
C SER A 32 -6.92 -31.30 -3.54
N PRO A 33 -6.53 -30.98 -4.80
CA PRO A 33 -6.42 -29.60 -5.29
C PRO A 33 -7.74 -28.89 -5.65
N ASP A 34 -8.89 -29.54 -5.52
CA ASP A 34 -10.18 -29.03 -6.03
C ASP A 34 -11.07 -28.35 -4.98
N THR A 35 -10.45 -27.75 -3.97
CA THR A 35 -11.18 -26.89 -3.04
C THR A 35 -10.28 -25.75 -2.62
N ASP A 36 -10.75 -24.51 -2.81
CA ASP A 36 -10.42 -23.40 -1.90
C ASP A 36 -10.87 -23.82 -0.50
N ALA A 37 -10.11 -24.72 0.13
CA ALA A 37 -10.33 -25.19 1.47
C ALA A 37 -9.88 -24.06 2.41
N ILE A 38 -10.70 -23.01 2.44
CA ILE A 38 -10.83 -22.17 3.62
C ILE A 38 -11.20 -23.14 4.74
N ILE A 39 -10.24 -23.47 5.59
CA ILE A 39 -10.58 -24.12 6.86
C ILE A 39 -11.32 -23.03 7.65
N THR A 40 -12.64 -22.95 7.47
CA THR A 40 -13.56 -22.25 8.36
C THR A 40 -13.65 -23.08 9.65
N GLY A 41 -12.54 -23.15 10.38
CA GLY A 41 -12.51 -23.67 11.72
C GLY A 41 -12.87 -22.51 12.63
N GLN A 42 -14.05 -22.55 13.24
CA GLN A 42 -14.36 -21.79 14.45
C GLN A 42 -13.26 -22.11 15.48
N LEU A 43 -12.18 -21.34 15.46
CA LEU A 43 -11.12 -21.43 16.43
C LEU A 43 -11.63 -20.63 17.61
N ASP A 44 -12.34 -21.26 18.54
CA ASP A 44 -12.78 -20.66 19.80
C ASP A 44 -11.56 -20.34 20.69
N ILE A 45 -10.77 -19.34 20.30
CA ILE A 45 -9.55 -18.97 21.00
C ILE A 45 -9.92 -18.15 22.22
N ASN A 46 -9.66 -18.76 23.37
CA ASN A 46 -9.84 -18.18 24.69
C ASN A 46 -8.48 -17.94 25.34
N GLY A 47 -8.35 -16.84 26.08
CA GLY A 47 -7.12 -16.57 26.80
C GLY A 47 -7.19 -15.37 27.73
N PHE A 48 -6.18 -15.25 28.56
CA PHE A 48 -6.04 -14.14 29.50
C PHE A 48 -4.58 -13.73 29.65
N THR A 49 -4.36 -12.45 29.88
CA THR A 49 -3.08 -11.88 30.31
C THR A 49 -3.31 -11.02 31.53
N SER A 50 -2.39 -11.12 32.50
CA SER A 50 -2.50 -10.48 33.81
C SER A 50 -1.39 -9.45 33.96
N PHE A 51 -1.66 -8.42 34.75
CA PHE A 51 -0.67 -7.41 35.08
C PHE A 51 0.59 -8.03 35.69
N GLY A 52 1.75 -7.55 35.25
CA GLY A 52 3.06 -8.02 35.74
C GLY A 52 3.51 -9.37 35.15
N THR A 53 2.78 -9.95 34.20
CA THR A 53 3.19 -11.18 33.52
C THR A 53 3.62 -10.93 32.08
N MET A 54 4.50 -11.80 31.58
CA MET A 54 4.85 -11.87 30.16
C MET A 54 4.09 -13.04 29.54
N THR A 55 3.19 -12.75 28.60
CA THR A 55 2.43 -13.77 27.88
C THR A 55 3.08 -14.02 26.52
N ALA A 56 3.49 -15.27 26.26
CA ALA A 56 4.01 -15.68 24.96
C ALA A 56 2.89 -16.33 24.12
N LEU A 57 2.72 -15.87 22.87
CA LEU A 57 1.84 -16.49 21.88
C LEU A 57 2.70 -17.30 20.89
N LEU A 58 2.61 -18.63 20.97
CA LEU A 58 3.47 -19.57 20.24
C LEU A 58 2.67 -20.38 19.22
N GLY A 59 3.30 -20.76 18.10
CA GLY A 59 2.68 -21.56 17.04
C GLY A 59 3.47 -21.49 15.73
N PRO A 60 3.27 -22.41 14.78
CA PRO A 60 3.99 -22.47 13.50
C PRO A 60 3.74 -21.21 12.63
N SER A 61 4.56 -21.00 11.60
CA SER A 61 4.33 -19.92 10.62
C SER A 61 2.93 -20.05 10.01
N GLY A 62 2.25 -18.94 9.71
CA GLY A 62 0.87 -18.96 9.21
C GLY A 62 -0.22 -19.24 10.24
N ALA A 63 0.11 -19.68 11.48
CA ALA A 63 -0.89 -20.04 12.51
C ALA A 63 -1.69 -18.85 13.12
N GLY A 64 -1.77 -17.70 12.44
CA GLY A 64 -2.67 -16.61 12.87
C GLY A 64 -2.19 -15.70 14.01
N LYS A 65 -0.99 -15.93 14.57
CA LYS A 65 -0.47 -15.16 15.72
C LYS A 65 -0.55 -13.64 15.56
N THR A 66 -0.07 -13.13 14.42
CA THR A 66 -0.09 -11.70 14.10
C THR A 66 -1.51 -11.20 13.87
N SER A 67 -2.38 -12.02 13.29
CA SER A 67 -3.80 -11.70 13.05
C SER A 67 -4.56 -11.56 14.36
N LEU A 68 -4.35 -12.48 15.32
CA LEU A 68 -4.93 -12.42 16.66
C LEU A 68 -4.50 -11.15 17.42
N LEU A 69 -3.20 -10.80 17.38
CA LEU A 69 -2.69 -9.58 18.02
C LEU A 69 -3.27 -8.30 17.37
N LYS A 70 -3.44 -8.29 16.05
CA LYS A 70 -4.09 -7.19 15.33
C LYS A 70 -5.58 -7.07 15.66
N ALA A 71 -6.28 -8.18 15.85
CA ALA A 71 -7.68 -8.20 16.30
C ALA A 71 -7.81 -7.65 17.73
N LEU A 72 -6.99 -8.13 18.67
CA LEU A 72 -6.96 -7.66 20.06
C LEU A 72 -6.60 -6.17 20.19
N ASN A 73 -5.77 -5.64 19.31
CA ASN A 73 -5.45 -4.21 19.24
C ASN A 73 -6.51 -3.39 18.47
N GLY A 74 -7.52 -4.05 17.87
CA GLY A 74 -8.57 -3.40 17.09
C GLY A 74 -8.11 -2.95 15.69
N MET A 75 -6.89 -3.28 15.25
CA MET A 75 -6.35 -2.93 13.92
C MET A 75 -7.01 -3.72 12.79
N ASN A 76 -7.62 -4.87 13.08
CA ASN A 76 -8.38 -5.64 12.10
C ASN A 76 -9.77 -6.00 12.65
N LYS A 77 -10.77 -5.22 12.23
CA LYS A 77 -12.17 -5.40 12.66
C LYS A 77 -12.88 -6.54 11.95
N ASN A 78 -12.34 -7.03 10.83
CA ASN A 78 -12.93 -8.13 10.06
C ASN A 78 -12.71 -9.49 10.75
N LEU A 79 -11.87 -9.55 11.79
CA LEU A 79 -11.54 -10.75 12.57
C LEU A 79 -12.30 -10.82 13.91
N ILE A 80 -13.29 -9.94 14.12
CA ILE A 80 -14.09 -9.89 15.35
C ILE A 80 -15.54 -10.13 14.94
N THR A 81 -16.13 -11.24 15.39
CA THR A 81 -17.53 -11.55 15.13
C THR A 81 -18.42 -10.98 16.23
N ASN A 82 -19.74 -10.98 16.02
CA ASN A 82 -20.71 -10.59 17.05
C ASN A 82 -20.69 -11.49 18.30
N LYS A 83 -20.01 -12.65 18.25
CA LYS A 83 -19.85 -13.58 19.37
C LYS A 83 -18.58 -13.33 20.18
N SER A 84 -17.58 -12.67 19.59
CA SER A 84 -16.29 -12.40 20.22
C SER A 84 -16.43 -11.39 21.35
N LYS A 85 -15.87 -11.71 22.52
CA LYS A 85 -15.91 -10.84 23.71
C LYS A 85 -14.49 -10.57 24.20
N ILE A 86 -14.18 -9.29 24.40
CA ILE A 86 -12.92 -8.84 25.01
C ILE A 86 -13.28 -8.11 26.30
N TYR A 87 -12.82 -8.64 27.41
CA TYR A 87 -13.03 -8.09 28.74
C TYR A 87 -11.76 -7.34 29.19
N LEU A 88 -11.97 -6.09 29.63
CA LEU A 88 -10.93 -5.23 30.19
C LEU A 88 -11.32 -4.88 31.62
N ASN A 89 -10.42 -5.08 32.58
CA ASN A 89 -10.66 -4.65 33.96
C ASN A 89 -10.47 -3.12 34.10
N ASN A 90 -11.44 -2.43 34.70
CA ASN A 90 -11.47 -0.96 34.85
C ASN A 90 -10.55 -0.40 35.94
N ASN A 91 -9.88 -1.26 36.75
CA ASN A 91 -9.06 -0.80 37.86
C ASN A 91 -7.75 -0.11 37.44
N THR A 92 -7.28 -0.29 36.21
CA THR A 92 -6.18 0.51 35.64
C THR A 92 -6.46 0.90 34.19
N ARG A 93 -5.98 2.10 33.79
CA ARG A 93 -6.03 2.54 32.39
C ARG A 93 -5.06 1.68 31.57
N ILE A 94 -5.58 0.65 30.92
CA ILE A 94 -4.79 -0.22 30.03
C ILE A 94 -4.29 0.62 28.84
N ARG A 95 -2.99 0.94 28.79
CA ARG A 95 -2.29 1.48 27.61
C ARG A 95 -1.79 0.29 26.79
N GLY A 96 -2.29 0.12 25.56
CA GLY A 96 -1.93 -1.00 24.68
C GLY A 96 -1.38 -0.49 23.36
N CYS A 97 -0.27 -1.06 22.90
CA CYS A 97 0.32 -0.76 21.59
C CYS A 97 0.61 -2.07 20.84
N PHE A 98 0.63 -2.01 19.51
CA PHE A 98 1.08 -3.10 18.66
C PHE A 98 2.38 -2.66 17.98
N ILE A 99 3.41 -3.50 18.07
CA ILE A 99 4.70 -3.25 17.42
C ILE A 99 4.94 -4.39 16.43
N SER A 100 5.15 -4.04 15.16
CA SER A 100 5.45 -5.03 14.13
C SER A 100 6.85 -5.63 14.36
N GLN A 101 7.10 -6.78 13.73
CA GLN A 101 8.40 -7.45 13.83
C GLN A 101 9.55 -6.58 13.31
N ASP A 102 9.30 -5.75 12.30
CA ASP A 102 10.27 -4.75 11.85
C ASP A 102 10.06 -3.39 12.53
N HIS A 103 10.77 -3.20 13.64
CA HIS A 103 10.81 -1.93 14.37
C HIS A 103 11.35 -0.75 13.54
N ARG A 104 12.06 -0.99 12.43
CA ARG A 104 12.63 0.08 11.59
C ARG A 104 11.57 0.83 10.79
N GLU A 105 10.44 0.20 10.48
CA GLU A 105 9.33 0.83 9.76
C GLU A 105 8.66 1.95 10.55
N HIS A 106 8.78 1.94 11.87
CA HIS A 106 8.17 2.93 12.77
C HIS A 106 9.09 4.12 13.08
N LEU A 107 10.37 4.01 12.73
CA LEU A 107 11.37 5.00 13.09
C LEU A 107 11.60 5.98 11.94
N ILE A 108 11.36 7.26 12.21
CA ILE A 108 11.73 8.34 11.30
C ILE A 108 13.21 8.66 11.53
N TYR A 109 14.08 8.20 10.64
CA TYR A 109 15.51 8.49 10.70
C TYR A 109 15.79 9.99 10.48
N GLY A 110 16.88 10.47 11.08
CA GLY A 110 17.21 11.90 11.14
C GLY A 110 16.52 12.72 12.25
N LEU A 111 15.70 12.10 13.12
CA LEU A 111 15.18 12.74 14.35
C LEU A 111 15.95 12.25 15.59
N THR A 112 16.04 13.12 16.62
CA THR A 112 16.45 12.69 17.97
C THR A 112 15.32 11.95 18.68
N VAL A 113 15.65 11.22 19.76
CA VAL A 113 14.64 10.49 20.55
C VAL A 113 13.52 11.41 21.04
N ARG A 114 13.86 12.57 21.62
CA ARG A 114 12.88 13.56 22.09
C ARG A 114 11.99 14.06 20.94
N GLN A 115 12.58 14.33 19.79
CA GLN A 115 11.87 14.84 18.62
C GLN A 115 10.92 13.79 18.04
N ALA A 116 11.35 12.53 17.96
CA ALA A 116 10.52 11.43 17.50
C ALA A 116 9.27 11.23 18.37
N LEU A 117 9.40 11.42 19.69
CA LEU A 117 8.29 11.34 20.64
C LEU A 117 7.39 12.58 20.62
N SER A 118 7.96 13.78 20.54
CA SER A 118 7.20 15.03 20.39
C SER A 118 6.32 14.98 19.13
N TYR A 119 6.92 14.58 18.01
CA TYR A 119 6.23 14.43 16.73
C TYR A 119 5.09 13.40 16.81
N ALA A 120 5.35 12.22 17.38
CA ALA A 120 4.32 11.20 17.57
C ALA A 120 3.17 11.68 18.46
N SER A 121 3.47 12.36 19.57
CA SER A 121 2.48 12.90 20.51
C SER A 121 1.59 13.95 19.86
N LYS A 122 2.15 14.87 19.07
CA LYS A 122 1.38 15.91 18.37
C LYS A 122 0.45 15.31 17.32
N LEU A 123 0.95 14.37 16.51
CA LEU A 123 0.14 13.72 15.48
C LEU A 123 -1.01 12.90 16.08
N LYS A 124 -0.72 12.08 17.10
CA LYS A 124 -1.70 11.15 17.66
C LYS A 124 -2.76 11.84 18.52
N ASN A 125 -2.49 13.06 19.00
CA ASN A 125 -3.37 13.81 19.88
C ASN A 125 -3.97 15.08 19.25
N ILE A 126 -3.87 15.25 17.92
CA ILE A 126 -4.31 16.47 17.19
C ILE A 126 -5.78 16.87 17.47
N CYS A 127 -6.64 15.91 17.79
CA CYS A 127 -8.07 16.15 18.06
C CYS A 127 -8.39 16.47 19.53
N ILE A 128 -7.39 16.49 20.42
CA ILE A 128 -7.57 16.65 21.86
C ILE A 128 -7.07 18.05 22.26
N ARG A 129 -7.95 18.86 22.84
CA ARG A 129 -7.58 20.21 23.31
C ARG A 129 -6.88 20.14 24.67
N GLY A 130 -5.89 21.02 24.87
CA GLY A 130 -5.20 21.16 26.15
C GLY A 130 -4.19 20.05 26.46
N VAL A 131 -3.70 19.33 25.45
CA VAL A 131 -2.67 18.30 25.65
C VAL A 131 -1.31 18.97 25.84
N ASP A 132 -0.68 18.68 26.98
CA ASP A 132 0.72 19.02 27.21
C ASP A 132 1.62 17.91 26.65
N HIS A 133 2.13 18.13 25.45
CA HIS A 133 2.97 17.14 24.76
C HIS A 133 4.34 16.97 25.43
N GLU A 134 4.90 18.01 26.03
CA GLU A 134 6.21 17.94 26.68
C GLU A 134 6.14 17.07 27.93
N VAL A 135 5.05 17.20 28.72
CA VAL A 135 4.82 16.33 29.88
C VAL A 135 4.71 14.86 29.46
N ILE A 136 3.91 14.56 28.43
CA ILE A 136 3.75 13.18 27.91
C ILE A 136 5.11 12.60 27.47
N VAL A 137 5.88 13.39 26.72
CA VAL A 137 7.19 12.97 26.22
C VAL A 137 8.16 12.72 27.36
N TRP A 138 8.23 13.63 28.34
CA TRP A 138 9.12 13.50 29.48
C TRP A 138 8.78 12.28 30.35
N GLU A 139 7.50 12.07 30.65
CA GLU A 139 7.03 10.90 31.43
C GLU A 139 7.41 9.60 30.74
N LEU A 140 7.12 9.46 29.43
CA LEU A 140 7.44 8.25 28.68
C LEU A 140 8.95 8.02 28.56
N MET A 141 9.74 9.09 28.42
CA MET A 141 11.18 8.97 28.39
C MET A 141 11.76 8.52 29.73
N SER A 142 11.17 8.97 30.84
CA SER A 142 11.54 8.52 32.19
C SER A 142 11.14 7.06 32.40
N GLU A 143 9.90 6.69 32.08
CA GLU A 143 9.37 5.32 32.23
C GLU A 143 10.16 4.29 31.43
N LEU A 144 10.65 4.67 30.24
CA LEU A 144 11.34 3.75 29.31
C LEU A 144 12.86 3.92 29.29
N SER A 145 13.42 4.65 30.26
CA SER A 145 14.87 4.88 30.38
C SER A 145 15.49 5.37 29.05
N LEU A 146 14.90 6.45 28.52
CA LEU A 146 15.29 7.14 27.29
C LEU A 146 15.85 8.55 27.57
N THR A 147 15.81 9.03 28.82
CA THR A 147 16.26 10.37 29.22
C THR A 147 17.71 10.66 28.80
N ASP A 148 18.61 9.70 29.03
CA ASP A 148 20.06 9.85 28.75
C ASP A 148 20.38 9.91 27.26
N ILE A 149 19.45 9.47 26.40
CA ILE A 149 19.59 9.46 24.95
C ILE A 149 18.61 10.42 24.26
N SER A 150 17.98 11.30 25.02
CA SER A 150 16.99 12.29 24.57
C SER A 150 17.39 13.04 23.30
N SER A 151 18.62 13.54 23.26
CA SER A 151 19.19 14.33 22.17
C SER A 151 19.94 13.50 21.12
N ARG A 152 20.02 12.17 21.30
CA ARG A 152 20.69 11.28 20.35
C ARG A 152 19.78 10.99 19.16
N ASN A 153 20.34 11.00 17.94
CA ASN A 153 19.62 10.53 16.76
C ASN A 153 19.19 9.07 16.92
N VAL A 154 17.94 8.78 16.55
CA VAL A 154 17.34 7.44 16.63
C VAL A 154 18.17 6.39 15.87
N GLU A 155 18.71 6.75 14.71
CA GLU A 155 19.58 5.89 13.88
C GLU A 155 20.88 5.47 14.59
N LYS A 156 21.36 6.29 15.53
CA LYS A 156 22.58 6.03 16.31
C LYS A 156 22.28 5.24 17.58
N CYS A 157 21.02 5.00 17.93
CA CYS A 157 20.64 4.26 19.12
C CYS A 157 20.86 2.74 18.92
N SER A 158 21.11 2.00 20.00
CA SER A 158 21.17 0.54 19.93
C SER A 158 19.79 -0.06 19.58
N SER A 159 19.74 -1.30 19.08
CA SER A 159 18.45 -1.94 18.75
C SER A 159 17.51 -2.01 19.97
N GLY A 160 18.05 -2.25 21.17
CA GLY A 160 17.27 -2.23 22.41
C GLY A 160 16.71 -0.84 22.74
N GLN A 161 17.48 0.21 22.50
CA GLN A 161 17.02 1.60 22.65
C GLN A 161 15.96 1.95 21.60
N GLN A 162 16.19 1.58 20.33
CA GLN A 162 15.24 1.78 19.23
C GLN A 162 13.88 1.13 19.51
N LYS A 163 13.86 -0.10 20.03
CA LYS A 163 12.60 -0.76 20.45
C LYS A 163 11.87 0.02 21.53
N ARG A 164 12.58 0.58 22.51
CA ARG A 164 11.98 1.43 23.54
C ARG A 164 11.45 2.76 22.98
N VAL A 165 12.13 3.34 21.99
CA VAL A 165 11.64 4.51 21.26
C VAL A 165 10.34 4.20 20.52
N VAL A 166 10.26 3.06 19.81
CA VAL A 166 9.02 2.66 19.12
C VAL A 166 7.88 2.44 20.13
N MET A 167 8.13 1.76 21.25
CA MET A 167 7.16 1.63 22.35
C MET A 167 6.68 3.00 22.84
N ALA A 168 7.61 3.90 23.12
CA ALA A 168 7.30 5.24 23.58
C ALA A 168 6.46 6.01 22.55
N GLN A 169 6.79 5.96 21.26
CA GLN A 169 6.03 6.61 20.19
C GLN A 169 4.57 6.13 20.14
N GLU A 170 4.33 4.83 20.33
CA GLU A 170 2.96 4.30 20.40
C GLU A 170 2.20 4.71 21.66
N LEU A 171 2.90 4.81 22.78
CA LEU A 171 2.31 5.21 24.06
C LEU A 171 2.04 6.72 24.17
N THR A 172 2.50 7.54 23.22
CA THR A 172 2.18 8.99 23.20
C THR A 172 0.70 9.29 22.97
N ALA A 173 -0.07 8.34 22.41
CA ALA A 173 -1.49 8.52 22.13
C ALA A 173 -2.34 8.53 23.42
N GLN A 174 -3.03 9.63 23.68
CA GLN A 174 -4.00 9.76 24.78
C GLN A 174 -5.31 9.02 24.47
N LEU A 175 -5.69 8.98 23.19
CA LEU A 175 -6.80 8.18 22.67
C LEU A 175 -6.23 6.98 21.90
N LYS A 176 -6.71 5.78 22.22
CA LYS A 176 -6.28 4.56 21.53
C LYS A 176 -6.67 4.60 20.04
N PRO A 177 -5.86 4.07 19.11
CA PRO A 177 -6.37 3.78 17.79
C PRO A 177 -7.54 2.77 17.89
N ASN A 178 -8.61 3.07 17.17
CA ASN A 178 -9.83 2.28 16.91
C ASN A 178 -10.98 2.20 17.95
N ALA A 179 -11.03 3.08 18.95
CA ALA A 179 -12.31 3.38 19.64
C ALA A 179 -13.10 4.55 18.99
N TYR A 180 -12.54 5.21 17.97
CA TYR A 180 -13.22 6.30 17.25
C TYR A 180 -13.63 5.84 15.84
N ASN A 181 -14.94 5.92 15.57
CA ASN A 181 -15.60 5.43 14.36
C ASN A 181 -15.38 6.31 13.11
N GLY A 182 -14.29 7.08 13.03
CA GLY A 182 -14.29 8.31 12.24
C GLY A 182 -13.36 8.41 11.04
N ARG A 183 -12.13 7.88 11.08
CA ARG A 183 -11.12 8.25 10.07
C ARG A 183 -10.20 7.09 9.71
N GLN A 184 -10.48 6.47 8.57
CA GLN A 184 -9.48 5.67 7.85
C GLN A 184 -8.46 6.63 7.23
N PHE A 185 -7.18 6.36 7.44
CA PHE A 185 -6.09 6.95 6.67
C PHE A 185 -5.73 5.98 5.56
N PHE A 186 -5.84 6.40 4.29
CA PHE A 186 -5.33 5.62 3.16
C PHE A 186 -4.00 6.25 2.73
N ARG A 187 -2.90 5.50 2.81
CA ARG A 187 -1.54 5.97 2.45
C ARG A 187 -1.14 7.31 3.11
N GLY A 188 -1.48 7.47 4.40
CA GLY A 188 -1.08 8.64 5.19
C GLY A 188 -1.86 9.93 4.93
N ARG A 189 -2.98 9.89 4.17
CA ARG A 189 -3.84 11.07 3.94
C ARG A 189 -5.28 10.84 4.44
N PRO A 190 -5.95 11.87 4.97
CA PRO A 190 -7.36 11.78 5.35
C PRO A 190 -8.26 11.65 4.11
N VAL A 191 -9.32 10.84 4.21
CA VAL A 191 -10.28 10.53 3.13
C VAL A 191 -11.31 11.66 2.90
N ASP A 192 -11.16 12.80 3.60
CA ASP A 192 -12.02 13.97 3.50
C ASP A 192 -11.44 15.06 2.58
N LYS A 193 -12.14 16.20 2.54
CA LYS A 193 -12.24 17.27 1.52
C LYS A 193 -10.92 17.77 0.88
N TYR A 194 -9.75 17.39 1.38
CA TYR A 194 -8.45 17.92 0.94
C TYR A 194 -7.41 16.84 0.56
N GLY A 195 -7.72 15.55 0.62
CA GLY A 195 -6.68 14.50 0.61
C GLY A 195 -6.51 13.64 -0.64
N MET A 196 -7.61 13.31 -1.32
CA MET A 196 -7.68 12.62 -2.62
C MET A 196 -9.03 13.02 -3.23
N VAL A 197 -9.07 13.36 -4.52
CA VAL A 197 -10.32 13.15 -5.27
C VAL A 197 -10.60 11.65 -5.10
N ARG A 198 -11.69 11.29 -4.41
CA ARG A 198 -12.10 9.88 -4.34
C ARG A 198 -12.10 9.35 -5.78
N PRO A 199 -11.68 8.10 -6.04
CA PRO A 199 -11.96 7.51 -7.35
C PRO A 199 -13.43 7.80 -7.66
N PRO A 200 -13.76 8.29 -8.87
CA PRO A 200 -15.12 8.66 -9.19
C PRO A 200 -16.03 7.52 -8.74
N VAL A 201 -16.97 7.84 -7.84
CA VAL A 201 -17.98 6.87 -7.41
C VAL A 201 -18.67 6.45 -8.69
N PRO A 202 -18.70 5.15 -9.04
CA PRO A 202 -19.40 4.71 -10.24
C PRO A 202 -20.81 5.23 -10.16
N VAL A 203 -21.14 6.19 -11.04
CA VAL A 203 -22.51 6.66 -11.18
C VAL A 203 -23.25 5.48 -11.80
N ASP A 204 -24.12 4.88 -11.00
CA ASP A 204 -25.07 3.83 -11.38
C ASP A 204 -24.48 2.56 -11.99
N GLY A 205 -23.93 1.65 -11.17
CA GLY A 205 -24.04 0.18 -11.37
C GLY A 205 -23.56 -0.42 -12.70
N GLN A 206 -22.97 0.36 -13.59
CA GLN A 206 -22.46 -0.04 -14.89
C GLN A 206 -20.95 -0.14 -14.76
N PHE A 207 -20.50 -1.22 -14.12
CA PHE A 207 -19.21 -1.77 -14.55
C PHE A 207 -19.38 -2.04 -16.05
N PHE A 208 -18.63 -1.34 -16.89
CA PHE A 208 -18.71 -1.50 -18.32
C PHE A 208 -18.33 -2.96 -18.64
N LYS A 209 -19.35 -3.77 -18.96
CA LYS A 209 -19.24 -5.13 -19.52
C LYS A 209 -18.47 -5.19 -20.86
N SER A 210 -17.90 -4.08 -21.32
CA SER A 210 -17.32 -3.93 -22.65
C SER A 210 -15.80 -3.98 -22.69
N ALA A 211 -15.12 -4.11 -21.55
CA ALA A 211 -13.68 -4.35 -21.54
C ALA A 211 -13.40 -5.86 -21.58
N VAL A 212 -12.68 -6.31 -22.60
CA VAL A 212 -12.29 -7.71 -22.80
C VAL A 212 -10.80 -7.84 -22.52
N SER A 213 -10.44 -8.79 -21.65
CA SER A 213 -9.05 -9.18 -21.42
C SER A 213 -8.54 -10.08 -22.53
N GLY A 214 -7.28 -9.92 -22.89
CA GLY A 214 -6.58 -10.79 -23.81
C GLY A 214 -5.14 -11.03 -23.35
N ILE A 215 -4.51 -12.01 -23.98
CA ILE A 215 -3.11 -12.37 -23.74
C ILE A 215 -2.34 -12.17 -25.05
N TYR A 216 -1.21 -11.48 -24.96
CA TYR A 216 -0.24 -11.34 -26.02
C TYR A 216 1.04 -12.09 -25.65
N LYS A 217 1.51 -12.97 -26.54
CA LYS A 217 2.79 -13.67 -26.38
C LYS A 217 3.93 -12.68 -26.65
N GLN A 218 4.48 -12.12 -25.58
CA GLN A 218 5.51 -11.08 -25.59
C GLN A 218 6.89 -11.68 -25.43
N LYS A 219 7.94 -11.08 -26.02
CA LYS A 219 9.32 -11.51 -25.76
C LYS A 219 9.78 -11.13 -24.36
N VAL A 220 10.49 -12.04 -23.72
CA VAL A 220 11.12 -11.76 -22.41
C VAL A 220 12.24 -10.71 -22.57
N ASN A 221 13.03 -10.83 -23.64
CA ASN A 221 14.21 -10.00 -23.86
C ASN A 221 14.28 -9.41 -25.27
N HIS A 222 13.99 -8.12 -25.38
CA HIS A 222 14.12 -7.37 -26.63
C HIS A 222 15.56 -6.97 -27.00
N ALA A 223 16.50 -7.06 -26.04
CA ALA A 223 17.89 -6.65 -26.25
C ALA A 223 18.74 -7.74 -26.93
N ASP A 224 18.32 -9.01 -26.84
CA ASP A 224 19.00 -10.13 -27.51
C ASP A 224 18.13 -10.69 -28.64
N PRO A 225 18.45 -10.41 -29.91
CA PRO A 225 17.69 -10.92 -31.06
C PRO A 225 17.67 -12.45 -31.18
N LYS A 226 18.57 -13.17 -30.49
CA LYS A 226 18.61 -14.63 -30.49
C LYS A 226 17.71 -15.25 -29.42
N ASP A 227 17.31 -14.46 -28.43
CA ASP A 227 16.41 -14.89 -27.39
C ASP A 227 14.97 -14.94 -27.94
N ASN A 228 14.45 -16.16 -28.04
CA ASN A 228 13.09 -16.43 -28.49
C ASN A 228 12.15 -16.79 -27.33
N SER A 229 12.59 -16.61 -26.08
CA SER A 229 11.73 -16.84 -24.93
C SER A 229 10.59 -15.81 -24.88
N THR A 230 9.41 -16.29 -24.54
CA THR A 230 8.19 -15.47 -24.48
C THR A 230 7.44 -15.69 -23.19
N PHE A 231 6.67 -14.68 -22.79
CA PHE A 231 5.73 -14.76 -21.68
C PHE A 231 4.35 -14.23 -22.09
N ASP A 232 3.35 -14.54 -21.26
CA ASP A 232 1.99 -14.06 -21.45
C ASP A 232 1.86 -12.66 -20.86
N GLN A 233 1.70 -11.66 -21.74
CA GLN A 233 1.43 -10.28 -21.33
C GLN A 233 -0.07 -10.00 -21.47
N VAL A 234 -0.70 -9.63 -20.36
CA VAL A 234 -2.13 -9.36 -20.29
C VAL A 234 -2.41 -7.96 -20.82
N TYR A 235 -3.52 -7.82 -21.54
CA TYR A 235 -4.02 -6.54 -21.99
C TYR A 235 -5.54 -6.49 -21.90
N PHE A 236 -6.09 -5.29 -21.90
CA PHE A 236 -7.53 -5.04 -21.95
C PHE A 236 -7.85 -4.17 -23.15
N THR A 237 -8.97 -4.45 -23.82
CA THR A 237 -9.48 -3.60 -24.90
C THR A 237 -10.96 -3.30 -24.70
N SER A 238 -11.42 -2.14 -25.16
CA SER A 238 -12.84 -1.84 -25.26
C SER A 238 -13.13 -1.04 -26.52
N ASP A 239 -14.06 -1.55 -27.31
CA ASP A 239 -14.58 -0.95 -28.54
C ASP A 239 -15.95 -0.26 -28.35
N ALA A 240 -16.41 -0.14 -27.10
CA ALA A 240 -17.74 0.43 -26.76
C ALA A 240 -18.01 1.82 -27.35
N HIS A 241 -16.95 2.59 -27.61
CA HIS A 241 -17.01 3.92 -28.18
C HIS A 241 -16.28 4.04 -29.51
N TYR A 242 -15.75 2.94 -30.04
CA TYR A 242 -14.97 2.96 -31.26
C TYR A 242 -15.86 3.25 -32.48
N LYS A 243 -15.39 4.15 -33.33
CA LYS A 243 -15.99 4.42 -34.65
C LYS A 243 -14.97 4.06 -35.71
N ALA A 244 -15.41 3.47 -36.81
CA ALA A 244 -14.52 3.09 -37.91
C ALA A 244 -13.68 4.30 -38.37
N GLY A 245 -12.35 4.12 -38.42
CA GLY A 245 -11.39 5.19 -38.75
C GLY A 245 -11.01 6.09 -37.56
N GLY A 246 -11.54 5.83 -36.36
CA GLY A 246 -11.18 6.52 -35.13
C GLY A 246 -9.76 6.19 -34.64
N PRO A 247 -9.21 6.99 -33.70
CA PRO A 247 -7.89 6.76 -33.14
C PRO A 247 -7.88 5.57 -32.16
N VAL A 248 -6.68 5.11 -31.82
CA VAL A 248 -6.45 4.20 -30.69
C VAL A 248 -5.94 5.01 -29.52
N PHE A 249 -6.60 4.90 -28.37
CA PHE A 249 -6.11 5.42 -27.10
C PHE A 249 -5.49 4.26 -26.32
N PHE A 250 -4.18 4.32 -26.17
CA PHE A 250 -3.37 3.28 -25.57
C PHE A 250 -2.87 3.73 -24.20
N MET A 251 -3.18 3.00 -23.15
CA MET A 251 -2.73 3.28 -21.80
C MET A 251 -1.61 2.32 -21.41
N PHE A 252 -0.52 2.88 -20.91
CA PHE A 252 0.52 2.10 -20.23
C PHE A 252 0.02 1.63 -18.87
N GLY A 253 0.11 0.32 -18.61
CA GLY A 253 0.07 -0.21 -17.25
C GLY A 253 1.23 0.36 -16.42
N GLY A 254 0.93 0.72 -15.17
CA GLY A 254 1.91 1.23 -14.22
C GLY A 254 2.50 0.13 -13.33
N GLU A 255 2.90 0.51 -12.12
CA GLU A 255 3.49 -0.36 -11.11
C GLU A 255 2.41 -1.16 -10.35
N GLY A 256 1.54 -1.85 -11.07
CA GLY A 256 0.44 -2.62 -10.50
C GLY A 256 -0.33 -3.40 -11.55
N ALA A 257 -1.21 -4.28 -11.09
CA ALA A 257 -2.09 -5.06 -11.96
C ALA A 257 -2.99 -4.12 -12.79
N ALA A 258 -3.08 -4.39 -14.08
CA ALA A 258 -4.00 -3.72 -14.98
C ALA A 258 -5.44 -4.10 -14.61
N SER A 259 -6.39 -3.20 -14.89
CA SER A 259 -7.79 -3.50 -14.65
C SER A 259 -8.70 -2.79 -15.63
N SER A 260 -9.78 -3.47 -16.01
CA SER A 260 -10.84 -2.88 -16.82
C SER A 260 -11.42 -1.58 -16.22
N PHE A 261 -11.30 -1.39 -14.91
CA PHE A 261 -11.69 -0.16 -14.24
C PHE A 261 -10.89 1.04 -14.72
N PHE A 262 -9.55 0.97 -14.78
CA PHE A 262 -8.73 2.09 -15.25
C PHE A 262 -8.98 2.39 -16.74
N LEU A 263 -9.18 1.34 -17.54
CA LEU A 263 -9.49 1.49 -18.97
C LEU A 263 -10.81 2.25 -19.19
N THR A 264 -11.85 1.97 -18.39
CA THR A 264 -13.22 2.45 -18.64
C THR A 264 -13.66 3.62 -17.76
N SER A 265 -12.97 3.87 -16.65
CA SER A 265 -13.30 4.92 -15.67
C SER A 265 -12.18 5.95 -15.54
N SER A 266 -11.74 6.50 -16.67
CA SER A 266 -10.65 7.48 -16.75
C SER A 266 -10.96 8.64 -17.71
N ASN A 267 -10.19 9.73 -17.60
CA ASN A 267 -10.26 10.84 -18.57
C ASN A 267 -10.01 10.36 -20.01
N MET A 268 -9.25 9.28 -20.21
CA MET A 268 -9.06 8.65 -21.52
C MET A 268 -10.38 8.07 -22.04
N ALA A 269 -11.13 7.34 -21.20
CA ALA A 269 -12.42 6.76 -21.55
C ALA A 269 -13.47 7.83 -21.91
N ASP A 270 -13.51 8.93 -21.17
CA ASP A 270 -14.43 10.04 -21.48
C ASP A 270 -14.08 10.73 -22.79
N ASN A 271 -12.79 10.90 -23.09
CA ASN A 271 -12.37 11.41 -24.39
C ASN A 271 -12.65 10.42 -25.52
N ALA A 272 -12.58 9.10 -25.27
CA ALA A 272 -12.88 8.11 -26.30
C ALA A 272 -14.33 8.20 -26.80
N LYS A 273 -15.29 8.52 -25.93
CA LYS A 273 -16.69 8.82 -26.32
C LYS A 273 -16.77 9.95 -27.35
N LYS A 274 -15.99 11.01 -27.15
CA LYS A 274 -15.95 12.19 -28.01
C LYS A 274 -15.25 11.91 -29.34
N TYR A 275 -14.11 11.23 -29.32
CA TYR A 275 -13.26 11.03 -30.51
C TYR A 275 -13.52 9.72 -31.25
N GLY A 276 -14.41 8.85 -30.75
CA GLY A 276 -14.69 7.56 -31.37
C GLY A 276 -13.53 6.57 -31.23
N ALA A 277 -12.80 6.61 -30.12
CA ALA A 277 -11.52 5.90 -29.98
C ALA A 277 -11.67 4.45 -29.52
N LEU A 278 -10.79 3.58 -29.99
CA LEU A 278 -10.58 2.24 -29.41
C LEU A 278 -9.74 2.40 -28.15
N LEU A 279 -10.22 1.85 -27.03
CA LEU A 279 -9.49 1.86 -25.77
C LEU A 279 -8.64 0.59 -25.65
N VAL A 280 -7.38 0.76 -25.25
CA VAL A 280 -6.42 -0.32 -25.04
C VAL A 280 -5.60 -0.02 -23.79
N GLU A 281 -5.37 -1.02 -22.94
CA GLU A 281 -4.43 -0.96 -21.82
C GLU A 281 -3.55 -2.22 -21.88
N LEU A 282 -2.24 -2.04 -21.83
CA LEU A 282 -1.28 -3.15 -21.77
C LEU A 282 -0.71 -3.22 -20.35
N GLU A 283 -0.84 -4.37 -19.71
CA GLU A 283 -0.26 -4.60 -18.39
C GLU A 283 1.26 -4.60 -18.46
N HIS A 284 1.89 -3.97 -17.47
CA HIS A 284 3.33 -3.84 -17.44
C HIS A 284 3.98 -5.20 -17.11
N ARG A 285 5.07 -5.56 -17.80
CA ARG A 285 5.88 -6.74 -17.45
C ARG A 285 6.23 -6.75 -15.96
N PHE A 286 6.17 -7.94 -15.34
CA PHE A 286 6.39 -8.20 -13.90
C PHE A 286 5.29 -7.68 -12.95
N TYR A 287 4.21 -7.10 -13.45
CA TYR A 287 3.08 -6.67 -12.62
C TYR A 287 1.82 -7.44 -12.99
N GLY A 288 0.94 -7.63 -11.99
CA GLY A 288 -0.28 -8.40 -12.13
C GLY A 288 0.01 -9.81 -12.64
N GLU A 289 -0.74 -10.22 -13.65
CA GLU A 289 -0.65 -11.56 -14.26
C GLU A 289 0.45 -11.65 -15.33
N SER A 290 1.03 -10.50 -15.71
CA SER A 290 2.07 -10.41 -16.74
C SER A 290 3.46 -10.74 -16.19
N GLN A 291 3.68 -12.00 -15.79
CA GLN A 291 4.91 -12.47 -15.15
C GLN A 291 5.84 -13.21 -16.13
N PRO A 292 7.01 -12.64 -16.52
CA PRO A 292 7.94 -13.33 -17.41
C PRO A 292 8.62 -14.56 -16.80
N PHE A 293 8.69 -14.61 -15.47
CA PHE A 293 9.33 -15.67 -14.70
C PHE A 293 8.51 -15.97 -13.44
N ALA A 294 8.55 -17.22 -12.96
CA ALA A 294 7.90 -17.60 -11.71
C ALA A 294 8.58 -16.97 -10.47
N GLU A 295 9.90 -16.85 -10.51
CA GLU A 295 10.71 -16.38 -9.38
C GLU A 295 11.29 -14.99 -9.63
N LEU A 296 11.24 -14.10 -8.64
CA LEU A 296 11.75 -12.73 -8.72
C LEU A 296 13.20 -12.61 -8.23
N THR A 297 14.11 -13.37 -8.86
CA THR A 297 15.56 -13.29 -8.59
C THR A 297 16.19 -12.06 -9.25
N VAL A 298 17.36 -11.64 -8.78
CA VAL A 298 18.13 -10.52 -9.39
C VAL A 298 18.39 -10.76 -10.88
N ASP A 299 18.72 -12.00 -11.26
CA ASP A 299 18.98 -12.36 -12.66
C ASP A 299 17.73 -12.27 -13.54
N ASN A 300 16.55 -12.53 -12.98
CA ASN A 300 15.28 -12.39 -13.70
C ASN A 300 14.84 -10.93 -13.78
N LEU A 301 15.03 -10.17 -12.68
CA LEU A 301 14.66 -8.76 -12.58
C LEU A 301 15.48 -7.84 -13.48
N LYS A 302 16.60 -8.28 -14.07
CA LYS A 302 17.31 -7.49 -15.09
C LYS A 302 16.41 -7.16 -16.31
N HIS A 303 15.38 -7.97 -16.56
CA HIS A 303 14.40 -7.75 -17.63
C HIS A 303 13.26 -6.80 -17.21
N LEU A 304 13.19 -6.40 -15.93
CA LEU A 304 12.29 -5.38 -15.43
C LEU A 304 12.95 -4.00 -15.56
N ASN A 305 12.79 -3.40 -16.74
CA ASN A 305 13.24 -2.03 -16.99
C ASN A 305 12.33 -1.33 -18.00
N SER A 306 12.40 0.00 -18.02
CA SER A 306 11.55 0.83 -18.87
C SER A 306 11.82 0.63 -20.36
N GLU A 307 13.06 0.35 -20.77
CA GLU A 307 13.37 0.15 -22.19
C GLU A 307 12.66 -1.07 -22.77
N GLN A 308 12.67 -2.17 -22.03
CA GLN A 308 11.96 -3.38 -22.38
C GLN A 308 10.44 -3.16 -22.38
N ALA A 309 9.89 -2.47 -21.38
CA ALA A 309 8.46 -2.16 -21.31
C ALA A 309 7.98 -1.24 -22.46
N LEU A 310 8.81 -0.29 -22.89
CA LEU A 310 8.51 0.54 -24.05
C LEU A 310 8.55 -0.30 -25.33
N LYS A 311 9.48 -1.25 -25.46
CA LYS A 311 9.53 -2.14 -26.63
C LYS A 311 8.36 -3.12 -26.66
N ASP A 312 7.91 -3.61 -25.50
CA ASP A 312 6.68 -4.41 -25.39
C ASP A 312 5.48 -3.70 -26.02
N ALA A 313 5.28 -2.44 -25.63
CA ALA A 313 4.18 -1.63 -26.12
C ALA A 313 4.27 -1.39 -27.63
N ASP A 314 5.46 -1.16 -28.19
CA ASP A 314 5.63 -0.98 -29.64
C ASP A 314 5.26 -2.24 -30.41
N GLU A 315 5.77 -3.41 -30.00
CA GLU A 315 5.46 -4.68 -30.67
C GLU A 315 3.97 -5.04 -30.52
N PHE A 316 3.40 -4.85 -29.34
CA PHE A 316 2.00 -5.11 -29.07
C PHE A 316 1.07 -4.19 -29.86
N ILE A 317 1.35 -2.88 -29.92
CA ILE A 317 0.53 -1.93 -30.69
C ILE A 317 0.55 -2.31 -32.17
N GLN A 318 1.71 -2.63 -32.74
CA GLN A 318 1.81 -3.06 -34.14
C GLN A 318 1.02 -4.35 -34.40
N TYR A 319 1.12 -5.33 -33.49
CA TYR A 319 0.32 -6.55 -33.54
C TYR A 319 -1.18 -6.24 -33.53
N LEU A 320 -1.63 -5.41 -32.57
CA LEU A 320 -3.04 -5.08 -32.38
C LEU A 320 -3.63 -4.35 -33.59
N LEU A 321 -2.90 -3.37 -34.14
CA LEU A 321 -3.34 -2.60 -35.29
C LEU A 321 -3.53 -3.51 -36.52
N LYS A 322 -2.61 -4.45 -36.74
CA LYS A 322 -2.70 -5.44 -37.81
C LYS A 322 -3.85 -6.43 -37.58
N GLN A 323 -3.96 -6.97 -36.37
CA GLN A 323 -5.00 -7.93 -35.99
C GLN A 323 -6.41 -7.33 -36.20
N LYS A 324 -6.58 -6.03 -35.93
CA LYS A 324 -7.84 -5.31 -36.11
C LYS A 324 -8.01 -4.64 -37.48
N SER A 325 -7.04 -4.79 -38.39
CA SER A 325 -7.05 -4.18 -39.74
C SER A 325 -7.24 -2.65 -39.72
N ILE A 326 -6.52 -1.98 -38.82
CA ILE A 326 -6.56 -0.53 -38.58
C ILE A 326 -5.16 0.08 -38.54
N GLU A 327 -4.25 -0.40 -39.39
CA GLU A 327 -2.82 -0.02 -39.42
C GLU A 327 -2.57 1.48 -39.62
N ASN A 328 -3.53 2.20 -40.20
CA ASN A 328 -3.46 3.65 -40.41
C ASN A 328 -4.05 4.48 -39.25
N ALA A 329 -4.59 3.84 -38.20
CA ALA A 329 -5.17 4.54 -37.06
C ALA A 329 -4.10 5.34 -36.30
N LYS A 330 -4.44 6.55 -35.87
CA LYS A 330 -3.56 7.36 -35.02
C LYS A 330 -3.60 6.83 -33.60
N VAL A 331 -2.44 6.50 -33.04
CA VAL A 331 -2.31 6.06 -31.65
C VAL A 331 -1.93 7.24 -30.77
N ILE A 332 -2.71 7.51 -29.74
CA ILE A 332 -2.36 8.45 -28.66
C ILE A 332 -2.11 7.63 -27.40
N VAL A 333 -0.94 7.82 -26.79
CA VAL A 333 -0.54 7.08 -25.60
C VAL A 333 -0.82 7.87 -24.32
N PHE A 334 -1.22 7.17 -23.26
CA PHE A 334 -1.64 7.74 -21.98
C PHE A 334 -0.90 7.04 -20.84
N GLY A 335 -0.68 7.78 -19.75
CA GLY A 335 -0.23 7.20 -18.49
C GLY A 335 -0.21 8.21 -17.35
N GLY A 336 -0.22 7.70 -16.12
CA GLY A 336 -0.12 8.48 -14.89
C GLY A 336 1.08 8.05 -14.04
N SER A 337 1.70 8.96 -13.29
CA SER A 337 2.90 8.62 -12.48
C SER A 337 4.01 8.01 -13.37
N TYR A 338 4.65 6.91 -12.99
CA TYR A 338 5.61 6.19 -13.82
C TYR A 338 5.06 5.83 -15.21
N ALA A 339 3.81 5.38 -15.32
CA ALA A 339 3.19 5.13 -16.63
C ALA A 339 3.09 6.42 -17.48
N GLY A 340 2.98 7.58 -16.83
CA GLY A 340 3.08 8.88 -17.49
C GLY A 340 4.47 9.16 -18.05
N ALA A 341 5.53 8.79 -17.30
CA ALA A 341 6.90 8.84 -17.81
C ALA A 341 7.08 7.89 -19.00
N LEU A 342 6.56 6.65 -18.92
CA LEU A 342 6.55 5.70 -20.04
C LEU A 342 5.84 6.29 -21.27
N ALA A 343 4.66 6.90 -21.12
CA ALA A 343 3.94 7.50 -22.23
C ALA A 343 4.76 8.62 -22.92
N ALA A 344 5.44 9.47 -22.15
CA ALA A 344 6.31 10.51 -22.68
C ALA A 344 7.52 9.90 -23.43
N TRP A 345 8.26 9.01 -22.77
CA TRP A 345 9.43 8.35 -23.37
C TRP A 345 9.06 7.49 -24.58
N PHE A 346 7.86 6.90 -24.61
CA PHE A 346 7.38 6.13 -25.74
C PHE A 346 7.18 7.01 -26.97
N ARG A 347 6.53 8.17 -26.81
CA ARG A 347 6.34 9.10 -27.93
C ARG A 347 7.68 9.63 -28.46
N GLU A 348 8.67 9.80 -27.58
CA GLU A 348 10.03 10.21 -27.97
C GLU A 348 10.76 9.09 -28.74
N LYS A 349 10.78 7.85 -28.22
CA LYS A 349 11.49 6.72 -28.84
C LYS A 349 10.77 6.11 -30.04
N TYR A 350 9.44 6.11 -30.07
CA TYR A 350 8.60 5.48 -31.09
C TYR A 350 7.63 6.47 -31.76
N PRO A 351 8.13 7.56 -32.39
CA PRO A 351 7.28 8.62 -32.92
C PRO A 351 6.48 8.21 -34.18
N LYS A 352 6.82 7.08 -34.79
CA LYS A 352 6.05 6.47 -35.88
C LYS A 352 4.84 5.70 -35.37
N THR A 353 4.94 5.10 -34.19
CA THR A 353 3.90 4.29 -33.57
C THR A 353 2.90 5.18 -32.82
N ALA A 354 3.38 6.07 -31.94
CA ALA A 354 2.53 7.02 -31.22
C ALA A 354 2.52 8.40 -31.87
N ALA A 355 1.34 8.91 -32.25
CA ALA A 355 1.18 10.25 -32.80
C ALA A 355 1.27 11.36 -31.72
N GLY A 356 0.98 11.03 -30.46
CA GLY A 356 1.05 11.95 -29.33
C GLY A 356 1.01 11.21 -28.00
N ALA A 357 1.34 11.91 -26.91
CA ALA A 357 1.32 11.37 -25.55
C ALA A 357 0.63 12.33 -24.57
N ILE A 358 -0.09 11.75 -23.60
CA ILE A 358 -0.65 12.45 -22.44
C ILE A 358 -0.02 11.84 -21.19
N ALA A 359 1.01 12.52 -20.69
CA ALA A 359 1.81 12.12 -19.54
C ALA A 359 1.35 12.85 -18.27
N SER A 360 0.40 12.26 -17.53
CA SER A 360 -0.16 12.89 -16.33
C SER A 360 0.73 12.69 -15.11
N SER A 361 1.27 13.77 -14.54
CA SER A 361 2.15 13.72 -13.36
C SER A 361 3.32 12.72 -13.52
N GLY A 362 3.85 12.61 -14.75
CA GLY A 362 4.93 11.69 -15.06
C GLY A 362 6.29 12.25 -14.65
N PRO A 363 7.05 11.61 -13.76
CA PRO A 363 8.41 12.01 -13.44
C PRO A 363 9.35 11.59 -14.57
N VAL A 364 9.39 12.39 -15.64
CA VAL A 364 10.18 12.10 -16.86
C VAL A 364 11.69 12.21 -16.64
N GLU A 365 12.10 12.92 -15.60
CA GLU A 365 13.50 13.03 -15.16
C GLU A 365 13.71 12.20 -13.90
N ALA A 366 14.63 11.23 -13.98
CA ALA A 366 15.05 10.45 -12.82
C ALA A 366 16.12 11.22 -12.04
N VAL A 367 15.75 11.72 -10.87
CA VAL A 367 16.65 12.47 -9.98
C VAL A 367 16.95 11.62 -8.74
N VAL A 368 18.22 11.32 -8.52
CA VAL A 368 18.68 10.66 -7.29
C VAL A 368 18.60 11.65 -6.14
N ASP A 369 18.10 11.20 -4.98
CA ASP A 369 17.93 12.03 -3.79
C ASP A 369 17.15 13.34 -4.06
N PHE A 370 15.96 13.20 -4.68
CA PHE A 370 15.13 14.33 -5.11
C PHE A 370 14.51 15.12 -3.93
N LYS A 371 15.34 15.93 -3.27
CA LYS A 371 14.96 16.74 -2.11
C LYS A 371 13.87 17.77 -2.44
N ASP A 372 13.83 18.27 -3.68
CA ASP A 372 12.85 19.28 -4.09
C ASP A 372 11.41 18.76 -4.01
N TYR A 373 11.19 17.43 -4.12
CA TYR A 373 9.89 16.81 -3.88
C TYR A 373 9.33 17.22 -2.51
N LEU A 374 10.15 17.12 -1.45
CA LEU A 374 9.76 17.52 -0.10
C LEU A 374 9.67 19.05 0.04
N GLY A 375 10.40 19.80 -0.78
CA GLY A 375 10.26 21.25 -0.90
C GLY A 375 8.83 21.65 -1.31
N VAL A 376 8.29 21.03 -2.36
CA VAL A 376 6.92 21.27 -2.84
C VAL A 376 5.88 20.83 -1.79
N VAL A 377 6.11 19.70 -1.12
CA VAL A 377 5.25 19.25 -0.01
C VAL A 377 5.23 20.28 1.12
N SER A 378 6.39 20.77 1.54
CA SER A 378 6.50 21.81 2.59
C SER A 378 5.79 23.10 2.18
N GLN A 379 5.98 23.56 0.93
CA GLN A 379 5.27 24.75 0.44
C GLN A 379 3.75 24.56 0.44
N SER A 380 3.27 23.38 0.04
CA SER A 380 1.84 23.06 -0.01
C SER A 380 1.17 23.03 1.37
N LEU A 381 1.92 22.69 2.42
CA LEU A 381 1.46 22.75 3.81
C LEU A 381 1.34 24.19 4.34
N GLY A 382 2.03 25.15 3.73
CA GLY A 382 2.12 26.52 4.22
C GLY A 382 3.16 26.69 5.33
N LYS A 383 3.55 27.94 5.57
CA LYS A 383 4.66 28.29 6.48
C LYS A 383 4.40 27.84 7.92
N GLU A 384 3.22 28.12 8.47
CA GLU A 384 2.89 27.79 9.86
C GLU A 384 2.89 26.28 10.13
N CYS A 385 2.29 25.49 9.23
CA CYS A 385 2.27 24.03 9.35
C CYS A 385 3.67 23.43 9.14
N SER A 386 4.39 23.91 8.14
CA SER A 386 5.79 23.49 7.91
C SER A 386 6.71 23.85 9.07
N ASP A 387 6.59 25.06 9.62
CA ASP A 387 7.39 25.52 10.76
C ASP A 387 7.06 24.70 12.00
N SER A 388 5.79 24.37 12.24
CA SER A 388 5.40 23.47 13.35
C SER A 388 6.02 22.08 13.22
N ILE A 389 6.14 21.55 12.00
CA ILE A 389 6.82 20.28 11.71
C ILE A 389 8.36 20.42 11.85
N ARG A 390 8.93 21.59 11.49
CA ARG A 390 10.37 21.87 11.55
C ARG A 390 10.87 22.27 12.93
N TYR A 391 10.05 22.91 13.76
CA TYR A 391 10.41 23.40 15.10
C TYR A 391 10.87 22.23 15.99
N ASP A 392 10.31 21.04 15.76
CA ASP A 392 10.74 19.78 16.34
C ASP A 392 12.10 19.26 15.82
N ARG A 393 12.84 19.97 14.94
CA ARG A 393 14.23 19.62 14.57
C ARG A 393 15.29 20.48 15.24
N VAL A 394 14.93 21.66 15.77
CA VAL A 394 15.89 22.72 16.14
C VAL A 394 15.73 23.24 17.57
N ALA A 395 14.72 22.80 18.33
CA ALA A 395 14.67 23.14 19.75
C ALA A 395 15.84 22.47 20.50
N PRO A 396 16.73 23.24 21.16
CA PRO A 396 17.88 22.71 21.90
C PRO A 396 17.49 21.83 23.10
#